data_AF-A0A6B1HDM5-F1
#
_entry.id   AF-A0A6B1HDM5-F1
#
_cell.length_a   1.000
_cell.length_b   1.000
_cell.length_c   1.000
_cell.angle_alpha   90.00
_cell.angle_beta   90.00
_cell.angle_gamma   90.00
#
_symmetry.space_group_name_H-M   'P 1'
#
loop_
_entity.id
_entity.type
_entity.pdbx_description
1 polymer ?
#
loop_
_entity_poly.entity_id
_entity_poly.type
_entity_poly.pdbx_seq_one_letter_code
_entity_poly.pdbx_strand_id
1 'polypeptide(L)'
;MSSPLPSVRDPGAAASSARPPAPNVHSPPLSEIHARALYRPVPPVGLDDDGYPYSDSLPVESQSHERARAHVVDVVRARYADRADVFAASELGFYFERGNRKALVVPDAFVVFGVDANPDLSYKLWEHRRVPDFVMEVLSRHTWRKDVHDKPALYADLGVREYWLFDPFRTRRDGGAVLEGRRLAGRDWVPVAPCAAGDGFVSGVLDLDILVAEDELRLRDRETGEVVPNLAESIERNKQSNKRADEEAARAHEEAARADREAARAEATGRRLAELEAQLAELQR
;
A
#
# COMPACT_ATOMS: atom_id res chain seq x y z
N MET A 1 77.68 -26.21 -22.49
CA MET A 1 77.87 -27.59 -21.96
C MET A 1 76.66 -27.89 -21.11
N SER A 2 75.75 -28.71 -21.65
CA SER A 2 74.43 -28.98 -21.09
C SER A 2 74.51 -29.87 -19.86
N SER A 3 73.97 -29.40 -18.75
CA SER A 3 73.67 -30.23 -17.58
C SER A 3 72.30 -30.91 -17.77
N PRO A 4 72.15 -32.20 -17.40
CA PRO A 4 70.92 -32.95 -17.63
C PRO A 4 69.84 -32.65 -16.58
N LEU A 5 68.58 -32.59 -17.02
CA LEU A 5 67.38 -32.48 -16.19
C LEU A 5 67.12 -33.79 -15.43
N PRO A 6 66.73 -33.76 -14.14
CA PRO A 6 66.27 -34.94 -13.44
C PRO A 6 64.78 -35.22 -13.64
N SER A 7 64.53 -36.49 -13.99
CA SER A 7 63.34 -37.33 -13.85
C SER A 7 62.08 -36.73 -13.20
N VAL A 8 60.99 -36.82 -13.96
CA VAL A 8 59.59 -36.73 -13.52
C VAL A 8 59.34 -37.68 -12.34
N ARG A 9 58.76 -37.16 -11.26
CA ARG A 9 58.01 -37.93 -10.26
C ARG A 9 56.59 -37.40 -10.24
N ASP A 10 55.66 -38.28 -10.55
CA ASP A 10 54.24 -38.11 -10.36
C ASP A 10 53.91 -38.30 -8.88
N PRO A 11 53.16 -37.39 -8.24
CA PRO A 11 52.36 -37.77 -7.09
C PRO A 11 50.91 -37.39 -7.35
N GLY A 12 50.14 -38.40 -7.77
CA GLY A 12 48.71 -38.41 -7.50
C GLY A 12 48.50 -38.29 -5.99
N ALA A 13 47.88 -37.18 -5.58
CA ALA A 13 47.44 -36.97 -4.21
C ALA A 13 46.03 -36.36 -4.24
N ALA A 14 45.06 -37.25 -3.99
CA ALA A 14 43.78 -37.02 -3.35
C ALA A 14 43.14 -35.63 -3.55
N ALA A 15 42.32 -35.50 -4.60
CA ALA A 15 41.23 -34.54 -4.58
C ALA A 15 40.25 -34.95 -3.47
N SER A 16 40.41 -34.37 -2.29
CA SER A 16 39.43 -34.41 -1.21
C SER A 16 38.15 -33.75 -1.74
N SER A 17 37.22 -34.55 -2.25
CA SER A 17 35.85 -34.13 -2.52
C SER A 17 35.17 -33.88 -1.17
N ALA A 18 35.43 -32.72 -0.57
CA ALA A 18 34.63 -32.22 0.54
C ALA A 18 33.22 -31.97 -0.03
N ARG A 19 32.32 -32.92 0.22
CA ARG A 19 30.89 -32.80 -0.01
C ARG A 19 30.44 -31.49 0.67
N PRO A 20 29.67 -30.62 0.01
CA PRO A 20 29.15 -29.41 0.66
C PRO A 20 28.40 -29.82 1.93
N PRO A 21 28.51 -29.05 3.03
CA PRO A 21 27.80 -29.37 4.26
C PRO A 21 26.31 -29.50 3.95
N ALA A 22 25.69 -30.59 4.44
CA ALA A 22 24.25 -30.76 4.35
C ALA A 22 23.54 -29.54 4.97
N PRO A 23 22.40 -29.09 4.43
CA PRO A 23 21.64 -27.99 5.01
C PRO A 23 21.32 -28.32 6.46
N ASN A 24 21.53 -27.35 7.36
CA ASN A 24 21.35 -27.50 8.79
C ASN A 24 19.86 -27.80 9.10
N VAL A 25 19.52 -29.03 9.47
CA VAL A 25 18.14 -29.52 9.69
C VAL A 25 17.63 -29.21 11.12
N HIS A 26 18.15 -28.20 11.81
CA HIS A 26 17.92 -28.04 13.26
C HIS A 26 17.41 -26.70 13.75
N SER A 27 16.93 -25.81 12.87
CA SER A 27 16.11 -24.69 13.34
C SER A 27 14.64 -25.13 13.41
N PRO A 28 13.97 -25.01 14.57
CA PRO A 28 12.53 -25.28 14.66
C PRO A 28 11.76 -24.37 13.70
N PRO A 29 10.57 -24.77 13.22
CA PRO A 29 9.76 -23.96 12.33
C PRO A 29 9.38 -22.62 13.00
N LEU A 30 9.17 -21.58 12.19
CA LEU A 30 8.81 -20.24 12.71
C LEU A 30 7.54 -20.27 13.57
N SER A 31 6.60 -21.16 13.27
CA SER A 31 5.38 -21.33 14.06
C SER A 31 5.66 -21.84 15.49
N GLU A 32 6.73 -22.62 15.70
CA GLU A 32 7.17 -23.06 17.03
C GLU A 32 7.93 -21.96 17.76
N ILE A 33 8.85 -21.27 17.07
CA ILE A 33 9.63 -20.16 17.64
C ILE A 33 8.72 -19.01 18.08
N HIS A 34 7.73 -18.67 17.24
CA HIS A 34 6.90 -17.48 17.41
C HIS A 34 5.46 -17.80 17.83
N ALA A 35 5.26 -18.88 18.58
CA ALA A 35 3.93 -19.36 18.99
C ALA A 35 3.05 -18.31 19.70
N ARG A 36 3.66 -17.28 20.31
CA ARG A 36 2.95 -16.15 20.94
C ARG A 36 2.45 -15.10 19.95
N ALA A 37 3.09 -14.97 18.79
CA ALA A 37 2.69 -14.05 17.73
C ALA A 37 1.52 -14.57 16.89
N LEU A 38 1.28 -15.88 16.89
CA LEU A 38 0.29 -16.51 16.02
C LEU A 38 -1.14 -16.12 16.38
N TYR A 39 -1.97 -15.95 15.36
CA TYR A 39 -3.41 -15.77 15.52
C TYR A 39 -4.04 -17.01 16.16
N ARG A 40 -4.97 -16.81 17.09
CA ARG A 40 -5.69 -17.88 17.77
C ARG A 40 -7.18 -17.69 17.51
N PRO A 41 -7.77 -18.42 16.56
CA PRO A 41 -9.17 -18.25 16.23
C PRO A 41 -10.06 -18.59 17.41
N VAL A 42 -11.05 -17.74 17.70
CA VAL A 42 -12.19 -18.05 18.55
C VAL A 42 -13.19 -18.88 17.70
N PRO A 43 -13.89 -19.88 18.27
CA PRO A 43 -14.94 -20.58 17.52
C PRO A 43 -16.13 -19.63 17.27
N PRO A 44 -16.78 -19.60 16.08
CA PRO A 44 -16.85 -20.65 15.07
C PRO A 44 -16.13 -20.29 13.75
N VAL A 45 -15.24 -21.18 13.31
CA VAL A 45 -14.32 -20.95 12.19
C VAL A 45 -14.92 -21.44 10.88
N GLY A 46 -15.07 -20.53 9.90
CA GLY A 46 -15.22 -20.89 8.49
C GLY A 46 -13.87 -21.33 7.92
N LEU A 47 -13.87 -22.42 7.13
CA LEU A 47 -12.67 -22.97 6.48
C LEU A 47 -12.77 -22.82 4.96
N ASP A 48 -11.65 -22.49 4.30
CA ASP A 48 -11.58 -22.48 2.84
C ASP A 48 -11.55 -23.92 2.27
N ASP A 49 -11.52 -24.05 0.95
CA ASP A 49 -11.51 -25.36 0.25
C ASP A 49 -10.31 -26.24 0.64
N ASP A 50 -9.22 -25.64 1.14
CA ASP A 50 -8.02 -26.34 1.63
C ASP A 50 -8.06 -26.62 3.15
N GLY A 51 -9.16 -26.24 3.82
CA GLY A 51 -9.35 -26.41 5.25
C GLY A 51 -8.56 -25.44 6.12
N TYR A 52 -8.23 -24.24 5.62
CA TYR A 52 -7.60 -23.16 6.38
C TYR A 52 -8.65 -22.18 6.92
N PRO A 53 -8.55 -21.74 8.19
CA PRO A 53 -9.41 -20.71 8.77
C PRO A 53 -9.48 -19.41 7.93
N TYR A 54 -10.69 -18.90 7.70
CA TYR A 54 -10.90 -17.58 7.07
C TYR A 54 -11.89 -16.67 7.82
N SER A 55 -12.70 -17.20 8.74
CA SER A 55 -13.63 -16.38 9.54
C SER A 55 -13.52 -16.69 11.02
N ASP A 56 -13.62 -15.66 11.86
CA ASP A 56 -13.71 -15.72 13.31
C ASP A 56 -14.76 -14.70 13.79
N SER A 57 -15.44 -14.97 14.90
CA SER A 57 -16.23 -13.97 15.62
C SER A 57 -15.30 -13.07 16.43
N LEU A 58 -14.74 -12.05 15.77
CA LEU A 58 -13.81 -11.08 16.35
C LEU A 58 -14.43 -10.26 17.51
N PRO A 59 -13.61 -9.71 18.42
CA PRO A 59 -14.04 -8.64 19.32
C PRO A 59 -14.49 -7.41 18.53
N VAL A 60 -15.37 -6.59 19.12
CA VAL A 60 -15.94 -5.40 18.48
C VAL A 60 -14.84 -4.45 18.00
N GLU A 61 -14.89 -4.13 16.71
CA GLU A 61 -13.94 -3.23 16.04
C GLU A 61 -14.29 -1.74 16.28
N SER A 62 -13.27 -0.87 16.32
CA SER A 62 -13.46 0.57 16.39
C SER A 62 -13.44 1.24 15.01
N GLN A 63 -14.15 2.37 14.86
CA GLN A 63 -14.11 3.14 13.60
C GLN A 63 -12.73 3.73 13.30
N SER A 64 -11.90 4.01 14.30
CA SER A 64 -10.54 4.51 14.06
C SER A 64 -9.62 3.41 13.52
N HIS A 65 -9.79 2.18 13.99
CA HIS A 65 -9.10 0.99 13.45
C HIS A 65 -9.47 0.76 11.99
N GLU A 66 -10.77 0.74 11.69
CA GLU A 66 -11.29 0.53 10.35
C GLU A 66 -10.80 1.59 9.36
N ARG A 67 -10.93 2.88 9.72
CA ARG A 67 -10.50 3.97 8.85
C ARG A 67 -9.00 3.95 8.58
N ALA A 68 -8.17 3.64 9.58
CA ALA A 68 -6.72 3.61 9.40
C ALA A 68 -6.29 2.51 8.42
N ARG A 69 -6.76 1.26 8.62
CA ARG A 69 -6.40 0.15 7.72
C ARG A 69 -6.95 0.33 6.31
N ALA A 70 -8.21 0.79 6.19
CA ALA A 70 -8.85 1.01 4.91
C ALA A 70 -8.11 2.10 4.13
N HIS A 71 -7.78 3.21 4.78
CA HIS A 71 -7.05 4.30 4.15
C HIS A 71 -5.69 3.85 3.60
N VAL A 72 -4.92 3.04 4.34
CA VAL A 72 -3.64 2.52 3.86
C VAL A 72 -3.81 1.64 2.62
N VAL A 73 -4.72 0.67 2.68
CA VAL A 73 -4.92 -0.27 1.58
C VAL A 73 -5.47 0.42 0.34
N ASP A 74 -6.43 1.32 0.50
CA ASP A 74 -7.04 2.07 -0.60
C ASP A 74 -6.03 2.98 -1.29
N VAL A 75 -5.20 3.69 -0.53
CA VAL A 75 -4.15 4.56 -1.09
C VAL A 75 -3.10 3.73 -1.83
N VAL A 76 -2.65 2.61 -1.28
CA VAL A 76 -1.66 1.75 -1.94
C VAL A 76 -2.25 1.14 -3.23
N ARG A 77 -3.48 0.63 -3.18
CA ARG A 77 -4.17 0.09 -4.38
C ARG A 77 -4.34 1.15 -5.46
N ALA A 78 -4.73 2.37 -5.08
CA ALA A 78 -4.87 3.48 -6.02
C ALA A 78 -3.51 3.92 -6.60
N ARG A 79 -2.48 4.04 -5.76
CA ARG A 79 -1.12 4.45 -6.18
C ARG A 79 -0.50 3.47 -7.18
N TYR A 80 -0.74 2.17 -6.98
CA TYR A 80 -0.16 1.12 -7.82
C TYR A 80 -1.19 0.43 -8.72
N ALA A 81 -2.30 1.09 -9.06
CA ALA A 81 -3.38 0.51 -9.86
C ALA A 81 -2.93 0.00 -11.23
N ASP A 82 -1.91 0.64 -11.82
CA ASP A 82 -1.34 0.25 -13.12
C ASP A 82 -0.33 -0.92 -13.01
N ARG A 83 -0.10 -1.47 -11.81
CA ARG A 83 0.80 -2.59 -11.57
C ARG A 83 0.05 -3.84 -11.12
N ALA A 84 0.03 -4.85 -11.99
CA ALA A 84 -0.51 -6.18 -11.66
C ALA A 84 0.30 -6.93 -10.60
N ASP A 85 1.55 -6.51 -10.33
CA ASP A 85 2.45 -7.19 -9.41
C ASP A 85 2.52 -6.54 -8.01
N VAL A 86 1.45 -5.87 -7.58
CA VAL A 86 1.31 -5.29 -6.25
C VAL A 86 0.03 -5.77 -5.59
N PHE A 87 0.16 -6.43 -4.45
CA PHE A 87 -0.98 -6.90 -3.66
C PHE A 87 -1.02 -6.16 -2.32
N ALA A 88 -2.17 -5.58 -2.00
CA ALA A 88 -2.42 -4.93 -0.71
C ALA A 88 -3.75 -5.41 -0.13
N ALA A 89 -3.76 -5.71 1.16
CA ALA A 89 -4.93 -6.21 1.87
C ALA A 89 -4.94 -5.78 3.33
N SER A 90 -6.12 -5.83 3.93
CA SER A 90 -6.38 -5.57 5.35
C SER A 90 -7.17 -6.73 5.93
N GLU A 91 -6.89 -7.12 7.17
CA GLU A 91 -7.59 -8.22 7.87
C GLU A 91 -7.58 -9.56 7.13
N LEU A 92 -6.66 -9.73 6.17
CA LEU A 92 -6.54 -10.97 5.41
C LEU A 92 -5.53 -11.90 6.07
N GLY A 93 -5.93 -13.16 6.30
CA GLY A 93 -5.06 -14.15 6.92
C GLY A 93 -3.82 -14.44 6.08
N PHE A 94 -2.64 -14.29 6.68
CA PHE A 94 -1.34 -14.62 6.10
C PHE A 94 -0.81 -15.92 6.71
N TYR A 95 -0.81 -16.98 5.90
CA TYR A 95 -0.27 -18.28 6.26
C TYR A 95 1.16 -18.44 5.76
N PHE A 96 2.07 -18.79 6.65
CA PHE A 96 3.51 -18.87 6.33
C PHE A 96 4.08 -20.30 6.38
N GLU A 97 3.30 -21.30 6.76
CA GLU A 97 3.75 -22.69 6.83
C GLU A 97 2.67 -23.67 6.33
N ARG A 98 3.00 -24.40 5.25
CA ARG A 98 2.07 -25.33 4.62
C ARG A 98 1.82 -26.52 5.53
N GLY A 99 0.54 -26.87 5.71
CA GLY A 99 0.12 -28.00 6.54
C GLY A 99 -0.03 -27.67 8.03
N ASN A 100 0.35 -26.45 8.45
CA ASN A 100 0.16 -25.97 9.81
C ASN A 100 -0.87 -24.85 9.86
N ARG A 101 -2.13 -25.20 10.14
CA ARG A 101 -3.25 -24.26 10.22
C ARG A 101 -3.12 -23.19 11.31
N LYS A 102 -2.18 -23.35 12.25
CA LYS A 102 -1.90 -22.36 13.30
C LYS A 102 -0.82 -21.36 12.90
N ALA A 103 -0.06 -21.63 11.83
CA ALA A 103 0.98 -20.74 11.30
C ALA A 103 0.35 -19.57 10.53
N LEU A 104 -0.46 -18.79 11.25
CA LEU A 104 -1.31 -17.72 10.76
C LEU A 104 -1.01 -16.44 11.53
N VAL A 105 -0.87 -15.35 10.81
CA VAL A 105 -1.02 -13.98 11.35
C VAL A 105 -2.05 -13.24 10.52
N VAL A 106 -2.74 -12.30 11.14
CA VAL A 106 -3.71 -11.42 10.47
C VAL A 106 -3.20 -10.01 10.73
N PRO A 107 -2.49 -9.40 9.78
CA PRO A 107 -2.06 -8.01 9.89
C PRO A 107 -3.23 -7.07 9.56
N ASP A 108 -3.31 -5.94 10.25
CA ASP A 108 -4.37 -4.95 10.00
C ASP A 108 -4.26 -4.35 8.59
N ALA A 109 -3.03 -4.12 8.11
CA ALA A 109 -2.75 -3.87 6.70
C ALA A 109 -1.38 -4.43 6.30
N PHE A 110 -1.28 -4.98 5.09
CA PHE A 110 0.00 -5.40 4.54
C PHE A 110 0.06 -5.23 3.02
N VAL A 111 1.29 -5.12 2.50
CA VAL A 111 1.58 -4.96 1.08
C VAL A 111 2.68 -5.91 0.65
N VAL A 112 2.51 -6.54 -0.52
CA VAL A 112 3.46 -7.43 -1.16
C VAL A 112 3.75 -6.90 -2.57
N PHE A 113 5.02 -6.65 -2.89
CA PHE A 113 5.47 -6.25 -4.21
C PHE A 113 6.06 -7.42 -5.00
N GLY A 114 5.97 -7.34 -6.33
CA GLY A 114 6.49 -8.37 -7.24
C GLY A 114 5.70 -9.67 -7.18
N VAL A 115 4.39 -9.60 -6.92
CA VAL A 115 3.47 -10.74 -6.90
C VAL A 115 2.19 -10.42 -7.65
N ASP A 116 1.84 -11.26 -8.62
CA ASP A 116 0.49 -11.27 -9.21
C ASP A 116 -0.38 -12.18 -8.32
N ALA A 117 -1.03 -11.57 -7.34
CA ALA A 117 -1.85 -12.25 -6.35
C ALA A 117 -3.22 -11.58 -6.25
N ASN A 118 -4.26 -12.41 -6.29
CA ASN A 118 -5.63 -12.00 -6.00
C ASN A 118 -6.35 -13.05 -5.11
N PRO A 119 -5.83 -13.34 -3.90
CA PRO A 119 -6.50 -14.25 -2.98
C PRO A 119 -7.79 -13.65 -2.43
N ASP A 120 -8.86 -14.44 -2.43
CA ASP A 120 -10.16 -14.01 -1.90
C ASP A 120 -10.26 -14.18 -0.38
N LEU A 121 -9.71 -15.28 0.18
CA LEU A 121 -9.95 -15.68 1.58
C LEU A 121 -8.69 -15.65 2.45
N SER A 122 -7.52 -16.00 1.90
CA SER A 122 -6.26 -15.97 2.64
C SER A 122 -5.06 -15.90 1.70
N TYR A 123 -3.98 -15.28 2.16
CA TYR A 123 -2.70 -15.26 1.48
C TYR A 123 -1.81 -16.39 2.01
N LYS A 124 -1.38 -17.29 1.13
CA LYS A 124 -0.54 -18.44 1.49
C LYS A 124 0.86 -18.30 0.89
N LEU A 125 1.88 -18.26 1.76
CA LEU A 125 3.27 -18.05 1.36
C LEU A 125 3.77 -19.09 0.35
N TRP A 126 3.32 -20.34 0.44
CA TRP A 126 3.75 -21.39 -0.49
C TRP A 126 3.15 -21.28 -1.90
N GLU A 127 2.03 -20.57 -2.06
CA GLU A 127 1.39 -20.30 -3.35
C GLU A 127 2.06 -19.12 -4.06
N HIS A 128 2.34 -18.05 -3.32
CA HIS A 128 2.83 -16.81 -3.89
C HIS A 128 4.34 -16.61 -3.76
N ARG A 129 5.02 -17.35 -2.88
CA ARG A 129 6.47 -17.33 -2.63
C ARG A 129 7.04 -15.96 -2.27
N ARG A 130 6.19 -15.07 -1.77
CA ARG A 130 6.53 -13.71 -1.34
C ARG A 130 5.94 -13.45 0.04
N VAL A 131 6.71 -12.77 0.87
CA VAL A 131 6.26 -12.27 2.18
C VAL A 131 5.84 -10.81 2.03
N PRO A 132 5.04 -10.25 2.96
CA PRO A 132 4.79 -8.82 3.00
C PRO A 132 6.09 -8.01 3.04
N ASP A 133 6.19 -7.01 2.17
CA ASP A 133 7.25 -6.00 2.25
C ASP A 133 6.92 -4.98 3.35
N PHE A 134 5.64 -4.68 3.53
CA PHE A 134 5.12 -3.74 4.51
C PHE A 134 4.04 -4.40 5.35
N VAL A 135 4.08 -4.17 6.66
CA VAL A 135 3.02 -4.52 7.60
C VAL A 135 2.73 -3.33 8.51
N MET A 136 1.44 -3.06 8.73
CA MET A 136 0.96 -2.12 9.74
C MET A 136 0.00 -2.82 10.71
N GLU A 137 0.15 -2.48 11.99
CA GLU A 137 -0.76 -2.89 13.07
C GLU A 137 -1.28 -1.62 13.76
N VAL A 138 -2.58 -1.57 13.96
CA VAL A 138 -3.32 -0.49 14.61
C VAL A 138 -3.69 -0.98 16.01
N LEU A 139 -3.07 -0.37 17.02
CA LEU A 139 -3.08 -0.90 18.38
C LEU A 139 -4.46 -0.76 19.03
N SER A 140 -4.89 -1.85 19.68
CA SER A 140 -6.08 -1.88 20.52
C SER A 140 -5.72 -2.07 21.99
N ARG A 141 -6.63 -1.67 22.90
CA ARG A 141 -6.44 -1.84 24.35
C ARG A 141 -6.17 -3.29 24.76
N HIS A 142 -6.70 -4.24 24.00
CA HIS A 142 -6.63 -5.66 24.34
C HIS A 142 -5.44 -6.37 23.69
N THR A 143 -5.02 -5.96 22.49
CA THR A 143 -4.04 -6.69 21.68
C THR A 143 -2.67 -6.02 21.60
N TRP A 144 -2.53 -4.74 21.97
CA TRP A 144 -1.30 -3.96 21.72
C TRP A 144 0.00 -4.64 22.16
N ARG A 145 0.00 -5.40 23.27
CA ARG A 145 1.20 -6.09 23.76
C ARG A 145 1.73 -7.10 22.75
N LYS A 146 0.84 -7.78 22.04
CA LYS A 146 1.19 -8.77 21.03
C LYS A 146 1.85 -8.08 19.83
N ASP A 147 1.27 -6.97 19.39
CA ASP A 147 1.77 -6.20 18.25
C ASP A 147 3.10 -5.49 18.58
N VAL A 148 3.29 -5.04 19.82
CA VAL A 148 4.51 -4.35 20.24
C VAL A 148 5.64 -5.31 20.62
N HIS A 149 5.34 -6.49 21.20
CA HIS A 149 6.36 -7.36 21.81
C HIS A 149 6.51 -8.74 21.17
N ASP A 150 5.43 -9.34 20.64
CA ASP A 150 5.46 -10.72 20.15
C ASP A 150 5.61 -10.79 18.62
N LYS A 151 4.78 -10.06 17.87
CA LYS A 151 4.79 -10.03 16.39
C LYS A 151 6.09 -9.51 15.74
N PRO A 152 6.82 -8.51 16.30
CA PRO A 152 8.00 -7.97 15.62
C PRO A 152 9.08 -9.00 15.33
N ALA A 153 9.31 -9.96 16.25
CA ALA A 153 10.31 -11.00 16.04
C ALA A 153 9.92 -11.95 14.90
N LEU A 154 8.64 -12.32 14.82
CA LEU A 154 8.11 -13.12 13.71
C LEU A 154 8.25 -12.40 12.37
N TYR A 155 7.86 -11.13 12.30
CA TYR A 155 7.96 -10.36 11.05
C TYR A 155 9.41 -10.14 10.61
N ALA A 156 10.35 -9.99 11.55
CA ALA A 156 11.78 -9.93 11.23
C ALA A 156 12.29 -11.26 10.64
N ASP A 157 11.92 -12.39 11.23
CA ASP A 157 12.31 -13.72 10.74
C ASP A 157 11.63 -14.09 9.41
N LEU A 158 10.43 -13.57 9.15
CA LEU A 158 9.79 -13.65 7.83
C LEU A 158 10.46 -12.75 6.79
N GLY A 159 11.22 -11.74 7.20
CA GLY A 159 11.90 -10.81 6.30
C GLY A 159 11.05 -9.61 5.86
N VAL A 160 10.02 -9.25 6.62
CA VAL A 160 9.21 -8.04 6.38
C VAL A 160 10.14 -6.82 6.43
N ARG A 161 10.11 -5.97 5.40
CA ARG A 161 11.06 -4.85 5.28
C ARG A 161 10.69 -3.69 6.18
N GLU A 162 9.40 -3.39 6.31
CA GLU A 162 8.90 -2.33 7.19
C GLU A 162 7.73 -2.81 8.05
N TYR A 163 7.81 -2.49 9.34
CA TYR A 163 6.81 -2.78 10.35
C TYR A 163 6.36 -1.49 11.04
N TRP A 164 5.05 -1.22 10.99
CA TRP A 164 4.46 0.01 11.45
C TRP A 164 3.43 -0.22 12.54
N LEU A 165 3.46 0.64 13.56
CA LEU A 165 2.55 0.64 14.69
C LEU A 165 1.83 1.98 14.75
N PHE A 166 0.50 1.97 14.77
CA PHE A 166 -0.33 3.15 14.96
C PHE A 166 -1.23 2.98 16.18
N ASP A 167 -1.17 3.89 17.16
CA ASP A 167 -1.91 3.82 18.42
C ASP A 167 -2.93 4.96 18.55
N PRO A 168 -4.09 4.87 17.87
CA PRO A 168 -5.08 5.96 17.82
C PRO A 168 -5.64 6.30 19.21
N PHE A 169 -5.59 5.36 20.17
CA PHE A 169 -6.14 5.55 21.51
C PHE A 169 -5.09 5.67 22.61
N ARG A 170 -3.80 5.79 22.25
CA ARG A 170 -2.68 5.84 23.22
C ARG A 170 -2.78 4.71 24.25
N THR A 171 -3.09 3.52 23.76
CA THR A 171 -3.32 2.30 24.53
C THR A 171 -2.07 1.76 25.19
N ARG A 172 -0.91 2.06 24.60
CA ARG A 172 0.41 1.73 25.10
C ARG A 172 0.66 2.31 26.49
N ARG A 173 1.07 1.45 27.42
CA ARG A 173 1.49 1.85 28.77
C ARG A 173 3.00 1.86 28.94
N ASP A 174 3.74 1.54 27.88
CA ASP A 174 5.20 1.54 27.83
C ASP A 174 5.79 2.89 27.38
N GLY A 175 4.94 3.90 27.14
CA GLY A 175 5.36 5.25 26.77
C GLY A 175 5.76 5.42 25.29
N GLY A 176 5.41 4.48 24.42
CA GLY A 176 5.70 4.62 22.99
C GLY A 176 4.90 5.70 22.28
N ALA A 177 5.37 6.07 21.09
CA ALA A 177 4.74 7.09 20.25
C ALA A 177 3.42 6.60 19.64
N VAL A 178 2.59 7.56 19.20
CA VAL A 178 1.33 7.30 18.48
C VAL A 178 1.59 6.63 17.14
N LEU A 179 2.67 7.00 16.46
CA LEU A 179 3.11 6.40 15.21
C LEU A 179 4.57 6.00 15.35
N GLU A 180 4.87 4.74 15.04
CA GLU A 180 6.21 4.20 15.07
C GLU A 180 6.44 3.33 13.84
N GLY A 181 7.38 3.73 12.98
CA GLY A 181 7.84 2.90 11.87
C GLY A 181 9.19 2.27 12.19
N ARG A 182 9.36 1.01 11.79
CA ARG A 182 10.60 0.25 11.93
C ARG A 182 10.96 -0.35 10.58
N ARG A 183 12.21 -0.23 10.17
CA ARG A 183 12.76 -0.92 9.00
C ARG A 183 13.68 -2.06 9.44
N LEU A 184 13.67 -3.15 8.70
CA LEU A 184 14.51 -4.31 8.97
C LEU A 184 15.95 -4.04 8.53
N ALA A 185 16.91 -4.26 9.42
CA ALA A 185 18.34 -4.19 9.16
C ALA A 185 19.01 -5.47 9.66
N GLY A 186 19.27 -6.40 8.74
CA GLY A 186 19.70 -7.76 9.11
C GLY A 186 18.54 -8.52 9.77
N ARG A 187 18.59 -8.69 11.09
CA ARG A 187 17.49 -9.28 11.90
C ARG A 187 16.90 -8.30 12.91
N ASP A 188 17.42 -7.08 12.98
CA ASP A 188 17.03 -6.09 13.96
C ASP A 188 16.12 -5.04 13.33
N TRP A 189 15.23 -4.50 14.16
CA TRP A 189 14.39 -3.36 13.80
C TRP A 189 15.10 -2.06 14.13
N VAL A 190 15.26 -1.18 13.15
CA VAL A 190 15.75 0.18 13.36
C VAL A 190 14.65 1.19 13.04
N PRO A 191 14.55 2.32 13.76
CA PRO A 191 13.55 3.34 13.46
C PRO A 191 13.64 3.82 12.00
N VAL A 192 12.49 4.05 11.38
CA VAL A 192 12.42 4.76 10.09
C VAL A 192 12.79 6.24 10.28
N ALA A 193 13.27 6.87 9.22
CA ALA A 193 13.64 8.28 9.27
C ALA A 193 12.38 9.17 9.37
N PRO A 194 12.42 10.26 10.15
CA PRO A 194 11.37 11.26 10.11
C PRO A 194 11.35 11.96 8.75
N CYS A 195 10.18 12.49 8.37
CA CYS A 195 10.06 13.38 7.22
C CYS A 195 10.87 14.66 7.46
N ALA A 196 11.29 15.32 6.38
CA ALA A 196 12.06 16.58 6.47
C ALA A 196 11.29 17.69 7.22
N ALA A 197 9.95 17.70 7.12
CA ALA A 197 9.08 18.63 7.82
C ALA A 197 8.89 18.28 9.32
N GLY A 198 9.33 17.11 9.78
CA GLY A 198 9.23 16.67 11.17
C GLY A 198 7.82 16.29 11.62
N ASP A 199 6.86 16.14 10.70
CA ASP A 199 5.44 15.89 10.95
C ASP A 199 5.00 14.44 10.68
N GLY A 200 5.96 13.57 10.34
CA GLY A 200 5.70 12.17 10.01
C GLY A 200 6.99 11.40 9.79
N PHE A 201 6.87 10.24 9.17
CA PHE A 201 7.97 9.32 8.88
C PHE A 201 7.92 8.84 7.43
N VAL A 202 9.09 8.54 6.87
CA VAL A 202 9.22 8.11 5.48
C VAL A 202 9.12 6.59 5.39
N SER A 203 8.11 6.08 4.67
CA SER A 203 8.11 4.68 4.21
C SER A 203 8.88 4.58 2.90
N GLY A 204 10.01 3.88 2.93
CA GLY A 204 10.77 3.55 1.73
C GLY A 204 10.15 2.39 0.96
N VAL A 205 9.36 1.54 1.62
CA VAL A 205 8.62 0.44 0.97
C VAL A 205 7.46 0.95 0.14
N LEU A 206 6.61 1.82 0.70
CA LEU A 206 5.43 2.34 0.02
C LEU A 206 5.72 3.57 -0.84
N ASP A 207 6.92 4.13 -0.71
CA ASP A 207 7.28 5.42 -1.30
C ASP A 207 6.26 6.52 -0.95
N LEU A 208 5.87 6.56 0.32
CA LEU A 208 4.91 7.49 0.91
C LEU A 208 5.43 7.98 2.26
N ASP A 209 5.04 9.20 2.62
CA ASP A 209 5.16 9.68 4.00
C ASP A 209 3.95 9.18 4.80
N ILE A 210 4.18 8.68 6.01
CA ILE A 210 3.13 8.28 6.95
C ILE A 210 3.14 9.28 8.11
N LEU A 211 1.98 9.89 8.35
CA LEU A 211 1.82 10.94 9.35
C LEU A 211 0.55 10.76 10.17
N VAL A 212 0.45 11.51 11.26
CA VAL A 212 -0.76 11.58 12.08
C VAL A 212 -1.26 13.02 12.05
N ALA A 213 -2.47 13.22 11.54
CA ALA A 213 -3.15 14.51 11.53
C ALA A 213 -4.52 14.35 12.18
N GLU A 214 -4.85 15.21 13.14
CA GLU A 214 -6.14 15.17 13.87
C GLU A 214 -6.47 13.78 14.46
N ASP A 215 -5.45 13.11 15.01
CA ASP A 215 -5.52 11.74 15.54
C ASP A 215 -5.86 10.65 14.50
N GLU A 216 -5.81 10.97 13.21
CA GLU A 216 -5.97 10.02 12.10
C GLU A 216 -4.64 9.72 11.41
N LEU A 217 -4.46 8.46 11.01
CA LEU A 217 -3.35 8.06 10.16
C LEU A 217 -3.58 8.57 8.73
N ARG A 218 -2.60 9.30 8.20
CA ARG A 218 -2.64 9.89 6.86
C ARG A 218 -1.41 9.48 6.06
N LEU A 219 -1.56 9.43 4.75
CA LEU A 219 -0.49 9.19 3.80
C LEU A 219 -0.26 10.45 2.97
N ARG A 220 1.00 10.81 2.73
CA ARG A 220 1.39 11.92 1.86
C ARG A 220 2.27 11.43 0.73
N ASP A 221 1.96 11.89 -0.47
CA ASP A 221 2.77 11.63 -1.65
C ASP A 221 4.08 12.41 -1.54
N ARG A 222 5.20 11.71 -1.75
CA ARG A 222 6.55 12.26 -1.56
C ARG A 222 7.01 13.12 -2.72
N GLU A 223 6.44 12.92 -3.90
CA GLU A 223 6.75 13.67 -5.11
C GLU A 223 5.98 14.99 -5.13
N THR A 224 4.68 14.94 -4.85
CA THR A 224 3.83 16.14 -4.86
C THR A 224 3.83 16.90 -3.53
N GLY A 225 4.12 16.21 -2.43
CA GLY A 225 4.00 16.76 -1.07
C GLY A 225 2.54 16.87 -0.58
N GLU A 226 1.57 16.37 -1.36
CA GLU A 226 0.15 16.44 -0.99
C GLU A 226 -0.25 15.27 -0.09
N VAL A 227 -1.04 15.56 0.94
CA VAL A 227 -1.72 14.51 1.72
C VAL A 227 -2.76 13.86 0.82
N VAL A 228 -2.67 12.54 0.68
CA VAL A 228 -3.60 11.76 -0.14
C VAL A 228 -4.98 11.82 0.53
N PRO A 229 -6.03 12.20 -0.23
CA PRO A 229 -7.37 12.29 0.32
C PRO A 229 -7.90 10.90 0.68
N ASN A 230 -8.70 10.82 1.74
CA ASN A 230 -9.52 9.64 1.98
C ASN A 230 -10.72 9.59 1.00
N LEU A 231 -11.54 8.54 1.09
CA LEU A 231 -12.68 8.37 0.18
C LEU A 231 -13.67 9.54 0.26
N ALA A 232 -14.00 10.01 1.47
CA ALA A 232 -14.96 11.10 1.65
C ALA A 232 -14.44 12.42 1.07
N GLU A 233 -13.17 12.75 1.31
CA GLU A 233 -12.49 13.92 0.76
C GLU A 233 -12.38 13.84 -0.76
N SER A 234 -12.12 12.65 -1.31
CA SER A 234 -12.05 12.42 -2.76
C SER A 234 -13.42 12.63 -3.42
N ILE A 235 -14.50 12.13 -2.80
CA ILE A 235 -15.87 12.35 -3.26
C ILE A 235 -16.22 13.85 -3.24
N GLU A 236 -15.85 14.56 -2.18
CA GLU A 236 -16.12 16.00 -2.06
C GLU A 236 -15.32 16.80 -3.11
N ARG A 237 -14.03 16.48 -3.29
CA ARG A 237 -13.20 17.10 -4.34
C ARG A 237 -13.79 16.88 -5.72
N ASN A 238 -14.25 15.66 -6.03
CA ASN A 238 -14.87 15.34 -7.31
C ASN A 238 -16.20 16.09 -7.51
N LYS A 239 -17.06 16.18 -6.48
CA LYS A 239 -18.29 16.97 -6.54
C LYS A 239 -18.02 18.45 -6.84
N GLN A 240 -17.03 19.03 -6.17
CA GLN A 240 -16.64 20.42 -6.40
C GLN A 240 -16.06 20.63 -7.80
N SER A 241 -15.24 19.70 -8.28
CA SER A 241 -14.70 19.72 -9.64
C SER A 241 -15.81 19.65 -10.70
N ASN A 242 -16.74 18.71 -10.56
CA ASN A 242 -17.86 18.54 -11.49
C ASN A 242 -18.75 19.78 -11.51
N LYS A 243 -19.08 20.33 -10.34
CA LYS A 243 -19.87 21.56 -10.25
C LYS A 243 -19.20 22.74 -10.97
N ARG A 244 -17.89 22.91 -10.81
CA ARG A 244 -17.14 23.97 -11.51
C ARG A 244 -17.15 23.75 -13.02
N ALA A 245 -16.97 22.52 -13.47
CA ALA A 245 -17.04 22.17 -14.89
C ALA A 245 -18.43 22.45 -15.48
N ASP A 246 -19.51 22.12 -14.75
CA ASP A 246 -20.88 22.41 -15.19
C ASP A 246 -21.15 23.92 -15.27
N GLU A 247 -20.68 24.69 -14.29
CA GLU A 247 -20.80 26.16 -14.29
C GLU A 247 -19.99 26.82 -15.41
N GLU A 248 -18.81 26.28 -15.74
CA GLU A 248 -18.00 26.75 -16.86
C GLU A 248 -18.64 26.40 -18.20
N ALA A 249 -19.15 25.17 -18.35
CA ALA A 249 -19.87 24.74 -19.54
C ALA A 249 -21.15 25.55 -19.78
N ALA A 250 -21.91 25.86 -18.72
CA ALA A 250 -23.09 26.73 -18.80
C ALA A 250 -22.72 28.15 -19.27
N ARG A 251 -21.65 28.72 -18.71
CA ARG A 251 -21.15 30.05 -19.13
C ARG A 251 -20.70 30.07 -20.58
N ALA A 252 -19.94 29.07 -21.01
CA ALA A 252 -19.50 28.93 -22.39
C ALA A 252 -20.69 28.78 -23.35
N HIS A 253 -21.73 28.04 -22.96
CA HIS A 253 -22.95 27.89 -23.75
C HIS A 253 -23.73 29.20 -23.87
N GLU A 254 -23.88 29.95 -22.78
CA GLU A 254 -24.54 31.26 -22.78
C GLU A 254 -23.79 32.28 -23.64
N GLU A 255 -22.46 32.30 -23.56
CA GLU A 255 -21.60 33.17 -24.37
C GLU A 255 -21.69 32.82 -25.86
N ALA A 256 -21.62 31.54 -26.22
CA ALA A 256 -21.80 31.08 -27.59
C ALA A 256 -23.18 31.49 -28.13
N ALA A 257 -24.25 31.25 -27.37
CA ALA A 257 -25.60 31.66 -27.76
C ALA A 257 -25.74 33.19 -27.90
N ARG A 258 -24.98 33.98 -27.12
CA ARG A 258 -24.95 35.44 -27.27
C ARG A 258 -24.20 35.85 -28.54
N ALA A 259 -23.04 35.26 -28.81
CA ALA A 259 -22.27 35.51 -30.02
C ALA A 259 -23.08 35.18 -31.28
N ASP A 260 -23.80 34.06 -31.29
CA ASP A 260 -24.69 33.67 -32.39
C ASP A 260 -25.82 34.69 -32.61
N ARG A 261 -26.44 35.17 -31.53
CA ARG A 261 -27.47 36.22 -31.60
C ARG A 261 -26.93 37.55 -32.11
N GLU A 262 -25.73 37.93 -31.69
CA GLU A 262 -25.07 39.16 -32.16
C GLU A 262 -24.67 39.05 -33.64
N ALA A 263 -24.14 37.90 -34.07
CA ALA A 263 -23.82 37.62 -35.47
C ALA A 263 -25.08 37.65 -36.37
N ALA A 264 -26.17 36.99 -35.94
CA ALA A 264 -27.43 37.00 -36.68
C ALA A 264 -28.03 38.42 -36.80
N ARG A 265 -27.90 39.24 -35.75
CA ARG A 265 -28.31 40.66 -35.79
C ARG A 265 -27.45 41.47 -36.75
N ALA A 266 -26.13 41.31 -36.69
CA ALA A 266 -25.20 41.99 -37.59
C ALA A 266 -25.49 41.65 -39.06
N GLU A 267 -25.73 40.37 -39.35
CA GLU A 267 -26.10 39.90 -40.69
C GLU A 267 -27.43 40.51 -41.17
N ALA A 268 -28.46 40.51 -40.31
CA ALA A 268 -29.75 41.13 -40.63
C ALA A 268 -29.62 42.64 -40.88
N THR A 269 -28.85 43.36 -40.06
CA THR A 269 -28.58 44.79 -40.27
C THR A 269 -27.81 45.06 -41.56
N GLY A 270 -26.82 44.21 -41.89
CA GLY A 270 -26.07 44.31 -43.14
C GLY A 270 -26.97 44.11 -44.38
N ARG A 271 -27.86 43.10 -44.34
CA ARG A 271 -28.86 42.89 -45.40
C ARG A 271 -29.77 44.09 -45.58
N ARG A 272 -30.27 44.69 -44.48
CA ARG A 272 -31.17 45.84 -44.55
C ARG A 272 -30.48 47.10 -45.08
N LEU A 273 -29.23 47.34 -44.69
CA LEU A 273 -28.43 48.45 -45.23
C LEU A 273 -28.24 48.30 -46.74
N ALA A 274 -27.84 47.12 -47.22
CA ALA A 274 -27.67 46.86 -48.65
C ALA A 274 -28.96 47.08 -49.46
N GLU A 275 -30.11 46.70 -48.90
CA GLU A 275 -31.43 46.94 -49.52
C GLU A 275 -31.77 48.44 -49.61
N LEU A 276 -31.52 49.19 -48.54
CA LEU A 276 -31.75 50.65 -48.52
C LEU A 276 -30.80 51.39 -49.46
N GLU A 277 -29.53 50.98 -49.55
CA GLU A 277 -28.56 51.53 -50.49
C GLU A 277 -29.00 51.29 -51.95
N ALA A 278 -29.51 50.10 -52.25
CA ALA A 278 -30.05 49.79 -53.58
C ALA A 278 -31.26 50.68 -53.93
N GLN A 279 -32.19 50.89 -52.99
CA GLN A 279 -33.35 51.75 -53.18
C GLN A 279 -32.97 53.23 -53.39
N LEU A 280 -31.99 53.74 -52.64
CA LEU A 280 -31.48 55.10 -52.81
C LEU A 280 -30.82 55.29 -54.18
N ALA A 281 -30.03 54.31 -54.63
CA ALA A 281 -29.39 54.34 -55.94
C ALA A 281 -30.42 54.33 -57.09
N GLU A 282 -31.55 53.65 -56.91
CA GLU A 282 -32.66 53.63 -57.87
C GLU A 282 -33.42 54.96 -57.93
N LEU A 283 -33.64 55.62 -56.78
CA LEU A 283 -34.30 56.93 -56.70
C LEU A 283 -33.45 58.10 -57.23
N GLN A 284 -32.13 57.91 -57.35
CA GLN A 284 -31.19 58.92 -57.86
C GLN A 284 -30.93 58.80 -59.37
N ARG A 285 -31.55 57.83 -60.06
CA ARG A 285 -31.55 57.70 -61.53
C ARG A 285 -32.77 58.36 -62.15
#